data_AF-A0A8K1CC43-F1
#
_entry.id   AF-A0A8K1CC43-F1
#
_cell.length_a   1.000
_cell.length_b   1.000
_cell.length_c   1.000
_cell.angle_alpha   90.00
_cell.angle_beta   90.00
_cell.angle_gamma   90.00
#
_symmetry.space_group_name_H-M   'P 1'
#
loop_
_entity.id
_entity.type
_entity.pdbx_description
1 polymer ?
#
loop_
_entity_poly.entity_id
_entity_poly.type
_entity_poly.pdbx_seq_one_letter_code
_entity_poly.pdbx_strand_id
1 'polypeptide(L)'
;MVTACHNCKIVMAPSSGIFCVDRCENMRISAIAGLMRVSNCLDSVISTYTPVPLIMSGENVGVQLGPYNSKYPGLKEQFAKAQIAYNAEFVGCWDSFLNLEDESDQTEREKAPISMQAPATFREICVPVKIKGQGPAERPFPLPPAFVETLRAQQETVETLRRLVTSDEFDLSTKRNMEIVIQMRFKEWLSTTGNVRQILDLVNIEKARNSTSAASTPLGDRTPSS
;
A
#
# COMPACT_ATOMS: atom_id res chain seq x y z
N MET A 1 -7.74 -14.92 6.65
CA MET A 1 -8.17 -14.18 7.85
C MET A 1 -6.93 -13.57 8.49
N VAL A 2 -7.04 -12.34 8.97
CA VAL A 2 -6.01 -11.61 9.72
C VAL A 2 -6.60 -11.29 11.09
N THR A 3 -5.91 -11.67 12.16
CA THR A 3 -6.44 -11.55 13.52
C THR A 3 -5.34 -11.17 14.51
N ALA A 4 -5.66 -10.31 15.49
CA ALA A 4 -4.73 -9.92 16.55
C ALA A 4 -3.39 -9.38 16.03
N CYS A 5 -3.42 -8.68 14.89
CA CYS A 5 -2.24 -8.09 14.27
C CYS A 5 -2.16 -6.60 14.58
N HIS A 6 -0.94 -6.12 14.82
CA HIS A 6 -0.68 -4.72 15.11
C HIS A 6 0.43 -4.16 14.19
N ASN A 7 0.30 -2.91 13.76
CA ASN A 7 1.35 -2.18 13.02
C ASN A 7 1.84 -2.87 11.72
N CYS A 8 0.97 -3.61 11.03
CA CYS A 8 1.34 -4.37 9.84
C CYS A 8 0.78 -3.76 8.54
N LYS A 9 1.54 -3.93 7.45
CA LYS A 9 1.09 -3.65 6.08
C LYS A 9 0.88 -4.99 5.39
N ILE A 10 -0.36 -5.29 4.99
CA ILE A 10 -0.73 -6.58 4.39
C ILE A 10 -1.25 -6.33 2.98
N VAL A 11 -0.66 -7.04 2.01
CA VAL A 11 -1.16 -7.10 0.64
C VAL A 11 -1.61 -8.52 0.38
N MET A 12 -2.85 -8.70 -0.03
CA MET A 12 -3.44 -10.00 -0.31
C MET A 12 -3.68 -10.17 -1.81
N ALA A 13 -3.33 -11.35 -2.33
CA ALA A 13 -3.70 -11.74 -3.68
C ALA A 13 -5.23 -11.90 -3.81
N PRO A 14 -5.80 -11.71 -5.02
CA PRO A 14 -7.23 -11.88 -5.26
C PRO A 14 -7.78 -13.24 -4.79
N SER A 15 -8.94 -13.21 -4.13
CA SER A 15 -9.66 -14.41 -3.69
C SER A 15 -11.17 -14.22 -3.80
N SER A 16 -11.93 -15.25 -4.18
CA SER A 16 -13.40 -15.23 -4.20
C SER A 16 -14.04 -15.46 -2.82
N GLY A 17 -13.24 -15.80 -1.81
CA GLY A 17 -13.73 -16.07 -0.47
C GLY A 17 -14.00 -14.81 0.37
N ILE A 18 -14.24 -15.06 1.66
CA ILE A 18 -14.42 -14.03 2.66
C ILE A 18 -13.06 -13.69 3.27
N PHE A 19 -12.68 -12.42 3.22
CA PHE A 19 -11.51 -11.93 3.93
C PHE A 19 -11.92 -11.21 5.22
N CYS A 20 -11.54 -11.81 6.35
CA CYS A 20 -11.84 -11.30 7.68
C CYS A 20 -10.64 -10.60 8.29
N VAL A 21 -10.86 -9.39 8.82
CA VAL A 21 -9.94 -8.62 9.65
C VAL A 21 -10.58 -8.46 11.03
N ASP A 22 -9.94 -8.96 12.07
CA ASP A 22 -10.54 -9.08 13.40
C ASP A 22 -9.55 -8.75 14.52
N ARG A 23 -9.92 -7.89 15.47
CA ARG A 23 -9.06 -7.46 16.60
C ARG A 23 -7.70 -6.95 16.12
N CYS A 24 -7.70 -5.98 15.22
CA CYS A 24 -6.48 -5.48 14.61
C CYS A 24 -6.28 -3.98 14.87
N GLU A 25 -5.03 -3.55 15.02
CA GLU A 25 -4.69 -2.16 15.36
C GLU A 25 -3.62 -1.60 14.40
N ASN A 26 -3.83 -0.37 13.92
CA ASN A 26 -2.90 0.35 13.05
C ASN A 26 -2.45 -0.50 11.84
N MET A 27 -3.41 -1.15 11.18
CA MET A 27 -3.16 -1.96 10.01
C MET A 27 -3.32 -1.15 8.73
N ARG A 28 -2.53 -1.48 7.71
CA ARG A 28 -2.77 -1.05 6.33
C ARG A 28 -2.99 -2.27 5.46
N ILE A 29 -4.21 -2.45 4.99
CA ILE A 29 -4.66 -3.66 4.29
C ILE A 29 -5.00 -3.29 2.86
N SER A 30 -4.36 -3.97 1.91
CA SER A 30 -4.67 -3.90 0.48
C SER A 30 -5.12 -5.28 0.03
N ALA A 31 -6.42 -5.48 -0.17
CA ALA A 31 -6.96 -6.81 -0.44
C ALA A 31 -8.07 -6.80 -1.48
N ILE A 32 -8.23 -7.93 -2.15
CA ILE A 32 -9.31 -8.18 -3.11
C ILE A 32 -10.01 -9.46 -2.66
N ALA A 33 -11.30 -9.34 -2.35
CA ALA A 33 -12.07 -10.44 -1.79
C ALA A 33 -13.50 -10.47 -2.36
N GLY A 34 -14.10 -11.66 -2.40
CA GLY A 34 -15.52 -11.81 -2.72
C GLY A 34 -16.41 -11.11 -1.69
N LEU A 35 -16.00 -11.13 -0.42
CA LEU A 35 -16.62 -10.36 0.66
C LEU A 35 -15.54 -9.95 1.67
N MET A 36 -15.64 -8.73 2.19
CA MET A 36 -14.78 -8.23 3.26
C MET A 36 -15.57 -8.12 4.56
N ARG A 37 -15.01 -8.67 5.64
CA ARG A 37 -15.55 -8.53 7.00
C ARG A 37 -14.52 -7.87 7.91
N VAL A 38 -14.93 -6.84 8.63
CA VAL A 38 -14.08 -6.10 9.54
C VAL A 38 -14.71 -6.10 10.92
N SER A 39 -13.92 -6.40 11.95
CA SER A 39 -14.40 -6.38 13.32
C SER A 39 -13.36 -5.98 14.34
N ASN A 40 -13.77 -5.22 15.35
CA ASN A 40 -12.93 -4.80 16.47
C ASN A 40 -11.59 -4.21 16.00
N CYS A 41 -11.63 -3.32 15.01
CA CYS A 41 -10.43 -2.74 14.40
C CYS A 41 -10.23 -1.28 14.82
N LEU A 42 -8.99 -0.93 15.15
CA LEU A 42 -8.59 0.41 15.58
C LEU A 42 -7.59 1.03 14.59
N ASP A 43 -7.80 2.30 14.25
CA ASP A 43 -6.90 3.15 13.45
C ASP A 43 -6.33 2.48 12.20
N SER A 44 -7.16 1.71 11.51
CA SER A 44 -6.76 0.86 10.40
C SER A 44 -7.28 1.37 9.06
N VAL A 45 -6.46 1.27 8.02
CA VAL A 45 -6.82 1.65 6.65
C VAL A 45 -7.03 0.39 5.82
N ILE A 46 -8.22 0.27 5.22
CA ILE A 46 -8.64 -0.87 4.42
C ILE A 46 -8.89 -0.40 2.99
N SER A 47 -7.92 -0.66 2.12
CA SER A 47 -7.97 -0.40 0.69
C SER A 47 -8.41 -1.66 -0.04
N THR A 48 -9.69 -1.76 -0.41
CA THR A 48 -10.27 -3.02 -0.89
C THR A 48 -10.93 -2.92 -2.25
N TYR A 49 -11.06 -4.07 -2.91
CA TYR A 49 -12.03 -4.30 -3.96
C TYR A 49 -12.90 -5.48 -3.57
N THR A 50 -14.22 -5.28 -3.54
CA THR A 50 -15.19 -6.33 -3.28
C THR A 50 -16.45 -6.07 -4.08
N PRO A 51 -17.12 -7.11 -4.61
CA PRO A 51 -18.31 -6.92 -5.43
C PRO A 51 -19.59 -6.58 -4.64
N VAL A 52 -19.54 -6.71 -3.31
CA VAL A 52 -20.67 -6.50 -2.40
C VAL A 52 -20.26 -5.58 -1.23
N PRO A 53 -21.20 -4.92 -0.56
CA PRO A 53 -20.88 -4.10 0.62
C PRO A 53 -20.10 -4.86 1.68
N LEU A 54 -19.18 -4.17 2.36
CA LEU A 54 -18.43 -4.74 3.48
C LEU A 54 -19.38 -5.07 4.65
N ILE A 55 -18.99 -6.00 5.52
CA ILE A 55 -19.69 -6.25 6.79
C ILE A 55 -18.83 -5.73 7.93
N MET A 56 -19.38 -4.79 8.70
CA MET A 56 -18.77 -4.22 9.89
C MET A 56 -19.51 -4.75 11.12
N SER A 57 -18.77 -5.15 12.14
CA SER A 57 -19.32 -5.69 13.39
C SER A 57 -18.32 -5.44 14.52
N GLY A 58 -18.72 -5.44 15.78
CA GLY A 58 -17.77 -5.10 16.85
C GLY A 58 -17.38 -3.62 16.81
N GLU A 59 -16.57 -3.21 17.78
CA GLU A 59 -16.18 -1.83 17.95
C GLU A 59 -15.09 -1.44 16.95
N ASN A 60 -15.47 -0.73 15.88
CA ASN A 60 -14.52 -0.19 14.91
C ASN A 60 -14.32 1.31 15.17
N VAL A 61 -13.08 1.74 15.34
CA VAL A 61 -12.75 3.14 15.65
C VAL A 61 -11.58 3.59 14.80
N GLY A 62 -11.71 4.74 14.13
CA GLY A 62 -10.65 5.27 13.27
C GLY A 62 -10.41 4.42 12.02
N VAL A 63 -11.34 3.55 11.64
CA VAL A 63 -11.21 2.72 10.43
C VAL A 63 -11.48 3.59 9.20
N GLN A 64 -10.58 3.52 8.22
CA GLN A 64 -10.72 4.24 6.95
C GLN A 64 -10.87 3.26 5.79
N LEU A 65 -11.94 3.38 5.02
CA LEU A 65 -12.21 2.57 3.84
C LEU A 65 -11.77 3.32 2.57
N GLY A 66 -11.09 2.62 1.67
CA GLY A 66 -10.64 3.20 0.39
C GLY A 66 -10.64 2.17 -0.74
N PRO A 67 -10.53 2.63 -2.00
CA PRO A 67 -10.43 1.72 -3.13
C PRO A 67 -9.09 0.97 -3.10
N TYR A 68 -9.04 -0.20 -3.73
CA TYR A 68 -7.82 -1.00 -3.80
C TYR A 68 -6.65 -0.22 -4.42
N ASN A 69 -5.55 -0.12 -3.68
CA ASN A 69 -4.48 0.83 -3.95
C ASN A 69 -3.17 0.19 -4.42
N SER A 70 -3.21 -1.03 -4.96
CA SER A 70 -2.01 -1.74 -5.42
C SER A 70 -2.11 -2.14 -6.88
N LYS A 71 -0.95 -2.34 -7.51
CA LYS A 71 -0.80 -2.95 -8.83
C LYS A 71 0.54 -3.68 -8.88
N TYR A 72 0.57 -4.89 -9.41
CA TYR A 72 1.78 -5.68 -9.53
C TYR A 72 1.69 -6.65 -10.71
N PRO A 73 2.83 -7.10 -11.28
CA PRO A 73 2.83 -8.06 -12.39
C PRO A 73 2.10 -9.35 -12.03
N GLY A 74 1.21 -9.82 -12.90
CA GLY A 74 0.37 -11.01 -12.67
C GLY A 74 -0.91 -10.79 -11.86
N LEU A 75 -1.18 -9.57 -11.36
CA LEU A 75 -2.43 -9.27 -10.65
C LEU A 75 -3.67 -9.60 -11.50
N LYS A 76 -3.66 -9.22 -12.79
CA LYS A 76 -4.76 -9.50 -13.74
C LYS A 76 -5.02 -11.00 -13.91
N GLU A 77 -3.97 -11.82 -14.00
CA GLU A 77 -4.08 -13.27 -14.11
C GLU A 77 -4.62 -13.90 -12.82
N GLN A 78 -4.12 -13.47 -11.65
CA GLN A 78 -4.59 -13.94 -10.36
C GLN A 78 -6.06 -13.57 -10.13
N PHE A 79 -6.44 -12.36 -10.56
CA PHE A 79 -7.81 -11.89 -10.49
C PHE A 79 -8.76 -12.73 -11.36
N ALA A 80 -8.36 -13.04 -12.60
CA ALA A 80 -9.12 -13.93 -13.48
C ALA A 80 -9.28 -15.34 -12.89
N LYS A 81 -8.22 -15.89 -12.27
CA LYS A 81 -8.26 -17.19 -11.59
C LYS A 81 -9.13 -17.20 -10.34
N ALA A 82 -9.24 -16.06 -9.65
CA ALA A 82 -10.09 -15.94 -8.47
C ALA A 82 -11.59 -16.01 -8.79
N GLN A 83 -12.00 -15.83 -10.06
CA GLN A 83 -13.39 -15.91 -10.51
C GLN A 83 -14.35 -15.01 -9.70
N ILE A 84 -13.89 -13.82 -9.31
CA ILE A 84 -14.73 -12.82 -8.67
C ILE A 84 -15.67 -12.26 -9.73
N ALA A 85 -16.98 -12.32 -9.49
CA ALA A 85 -17.97 -11.73 -10.39
C ALA A 85 -17.80 -10.21 -10.40
N TYR A 86 -17.40 -9.66 -11.54
CA TYR A 86 -17.21 -8.23 -11.72
C TYR A 86 -17.48 -7.79 -13.15
N ASN A 87 -17.69 -6.50 -13.34
CA ASN A 87 -17.72 -5.87 -14.66
C ASN A 87 -16.49 -4.95 -14.82
N ALA A 88 -16.08 -4.69 -16.06
CA ALA A 88 -14.86 -3.92 -16.36
C ALA A 88 -14.97 -2.42 -15.99
N GLU A 89 -16.17 -1.91 -15.73
CA GLU A 89 -16.43 -0.50 -15.39
C GLU A 89 -16.67 -0.31 -13.88
N PHE A 90 -16.76 -1.40 -13.13
CA PHE A 90 -17.17 -1.41 -11.74
C PHE A 90 -15.97 -1.21 -10.82
N VAL A 91 -16.04 -0.15 -10.03
CA VAL A 91 -15.02 0.23 -9.05
C VAL A 91 -15.08 -0.60 -7.75
N GLY A 92 -16.09 -1.46 -7.61
CA GLY A 92 -16.35 -2.25 -6.40
C GLY A 92 -17.13 -1.47 -5.34
N CYS A 93 -17.61 -2.19 -4.32
CA CYS A 93 -18.37 -1.64 -3.18
C CYS A 93 -17.45 -1.27 -2.01
N TRP A 94 -16.29 -0.67 -2.27
CA TRP A 94 -15.32 -0.31 -1.23
C TRP A 94 -15.81 0.82 -0.30
N ASP A 95 -16.76 1.62 -0.76
CA ASP A 95 -17.38 2.76 -0.08
C ASP A 95 -18.75 2.45 0.52
N SER A 96 -19.17 1.17 0.52
CA SER A 96 -20.44 0.73 1.06
C SER A 96 -20.25 -0.38 2.09
N PHE A 97 -20.95 -0.29 3.21
CA PHE A 97 -20.88 -1.29 4.26
C PHE A 97 -22.21 -1.46 4.99
N LEU A 98 -22.44 -2.65 5.51
CA LEU A 98 -23.50 -2.98 6.45
C LEU A 98 -22.90 -3.00 7.86
N ASN A 99 -23.33 -2.08 8.71
CA ASN A 99 -22.99 -2.10 10.13
C ASN A 99 -23.98 -3.02 10.88
N LEU A 100 -23.46 -4.00 11.61
CA LEU A 100 -24.25 -4.94 12.40
C LEU A 100 -24.42 -4.52 13.86
N GLU A 101 -23.83 -3.40 14.27
CA GLU A 101 -24.00 -2.84 15.62
C GLU A 101 -25.13 -1.82 15.68
N ASP A 102 -25.86 -1.78 16.81
CA ASP A 102 -26.97 -0.85 17.03
C ASP A 102 -26.49 0.60 17.09
N GLU A 103 -27.16 1.48 16.33
CA GLU A 103 -26.87 2.92 16.19
C GLU A 103 -27.09 3.73 17.51
N SER A 104 -27.48 3.08 18.61
CA SER A 104 -27.89 3.73 19.86
C SER A 104 -26.76 4.43 20.63
N ASP A 105 -25.49 4.11 20.37
CA ASP A 105 -24.31 4.62 21.11
C ASP A 105 -23.47 5.66 20.34
N GLN A 106 -23.95 6.17 19.19
CA GLN A 106 -23.17 7.06 18.33
C GLN A 106 -23.24 8.56 18.71
N THR A 107 -24.02 8.94 19.73
CA THR A 107 -24.40 10.34 20.00
C THR A 107 -23.33 11.22 20.62
N GLU A 108 -22.19 10.68 21.07
CA GLU A 108 -21.14 11.47 21.76
C GLU A 108 -19.74 11.44 21.11
N ARG A 109 -19.59 10.93 19.89
CA ARG A 109 -18.26 10.80 19.25
C ARG A 109 -17.92 12.00 18.35
N GLU A 110 -16.80 12.68 18.62
CA GLU A 110 -16.30 13.81 17.80
C GLU A 110 -15.97 13.42 16.34
N LYS A 111 -15.69 12.14 16.09
CA LYS A 111 -15.32 11.60 14.78
C LYS A 111 -16.08 10.32 14.49
N ALA A 112 -16.53 10.18 13.24
CA ALA A 112 -17.20 8.96 12.78
C ALA A 112 -16.29 7.74 13.00
N PRO A 113 -16.82 6.63 13.57
CA PRO A 113 -16.04 5.41 13.87
C PRO A 113 -15.39 4.81 12.61
N ILE A 114 -16.10 4.91 11.48
CA ILE A 114 -15.68 4.47 10.16
C ILE A 114 -15.77 5.67 9.21
N SER A 115 -14.74 5.89 8.40
CA SER A 115 -14.67 7.01 7.47
C SER A 115 -14.17 6.58 6.08
N MET A 116 -14.44 7.39 5.06
CA MET A 116 -13.92 7.15 3.72
C MET A 116 -12.56 7.82 3.52
N GLN A 117 -11.70 7.19 2.74
CA GLN A 117 -10.41 7.73 2.36
C GLN A 117 -10.60 8.90 1.40
N ALA A 118 -10.06 10.07 1.77
CA ALA A 118 -10.03 11.20 0.86
C ALA A 118 -9.06 10.94 -0.30
N PRO A 119 -9.40 11.32 -1.56
CA PRO A 119 -8.50 11.16 -2.70
C PRO A 119 -7.10 11.74 -2.48
N ALA A 120 -7.02 12.90 -1.81
CA ALA A 120 -5.75 13.57 -1.48
C ALA A 120 -4.79 12.71 -0.62
N THR A 121 -5.34 11.80 0.19
CA THR A 121 -4.59 10.90 1.07
C THR A 121 -4.32 9.53 0.44
N PHE A 122 -4.95 9.23 -0.70
CA PHE A 122 -4.74 7.99 -1.42
C PHE A 122 -3.32 7.92 -1.99
N ARG A 123 -2.66 6.78 -1.80
CA ARG A 123 -1.34 6.50 -2.36
C ARG A 123 -1.35 5.08 -2.90
N GLU A 124 -0.85 4.92 -4.12
CA GLU A 124 -0.54 3.60 -4.66
C GLU A 124 0.62 2.99 -3.88
N ILE A 125 0.46 1.75 -3.43
CA ILE A 125 1.55 1.00 -2.80
C ILE A 125 2.33 0.21 -3.85
N CYS A 126 3.64 0.19 -3.70
CA CYS A 126 4.51 -0.71 -4.44
C CYS A 126 4.65 -2.02 -3.66
N VAL A 127 4.37 -3.15 -4.30
CA VAL A 127 4.58 -4.46 -3.67
C VAL A 127 6.08 -4.77 -3.70
N PRO A 128 6.74 -4.92 -2.54
CA PRO A 128 8.21 -4.98 -2.46
C PRO A 128 8.81 -6.32 -2.91
N VAL A 129 7.97 -7.26 -3.35
CA VAL A 129 8.39 -8.61 -3.75
C VAL A 129 8.33 -8.72 -5.27
N LYS A 130 9.34 -9.32 -5.88
CA LYS A 130 9.29 -9.76 -7.28
C LYS A 130 8.27 -10.90 -7.39
N ILE A 131 7.01 -10.53 -7.62
CA ILE A 131 5.96 -11.50 -7.94
C ILE A 131 6.21 -11.98 -9.36
N LYS A 132 6.33 -13.29 -9.54
CA LYS A 132 6.39 -13.91 -10.88
C LYS A 132 5.02 -13.71 -11.53
N GLY A 133 4.98 -12.90 -12.59
CA GLY A 133 3.79 -12.63 -13.37
C GLY A 133 4.19 -12.05 -14.72
N GLN A 134 3.43 -12.35 -15.77
CA GLN A 134 3.67 -11.80 -17.09
C GLN A 134 2.98 -10.43 -17.21
N GLY A 135 3.57 -9.55 -18.03
CA GLY A 135 2.98 -8.28 -18.42
C GLY A 135 3.16 -7.12 -17.43
N PRO A 136 2.63 -5.94 -17.78
CA PRO A 136 2.71 -4.73 -16.97
C PRO A 136 1.90 -4.85 -15.67
N ALA A 137 2.30 -4.07 -14.66
CA ALA A 137 1.58 -3.95 -13.39
C ALA A 137 0.30 -3.14 -13.58
N GLU A 138 -0.77 -3.80 -14.04
CA GLU A 138 -2.07 -3.20 -14.32
C GLU A 138 -3.15 -3.68 -13.34
N ARG A 139 -4.11 -2.79 -13.05
CA ARG A 139 -5.32 -3.18 -12.31
C ARG A 139 -6.35 -3.76 -13.28
N PRO A 140 -7.05 -4.83 -12.89
CA PRO A 140 -8.09 -5.43 -13.72
C PRO A 140 -9.42 -4.65 -13.69
N PHE A 141 -9.56 -3.68 -12.79
CA PHE A 141 -10.75 -2.84 -12.57
C PHE A 141 -10.35 -1.36 -12.44
N PRO A 142 -11.29 -0.43 -12.71
CA PRO A 142 -11.03 1.00 -12.63
C PRO A 142 -10.96 1.50 -11.19
N LEU A 143 -10.33 2.66 -11.02
CA LEU A 143 -10.44 3.46 -9.81
C LEU A 143 -11.51 4.55 -9.99
N PRO A 144 -12.13 5.04 -8.91
CA PRO A 144 -13.05 6.17 -9.02
C PRO A 144 -12.36 7.42 -9.61
N PRO A 145 -13.04 8.21 -10.46
CA PRO A 145 -12.41 9.31 -11.22
C PRO A 145 -11.63 10.31 -10.37
N ALA A 146 -12.17 10.72 -9.21
CA ALA A 146 -11.50 11.66 -8.31
C ALA A 146 -10.13 11.14 -7.80
N PHE A 147 -10.00 9.83 -7.61
CA PHE A 147 -8.74 9.19 -7.21
C PHE A 147 -7.76 9.14 -8.38
N VAL A 148 -8.25 8.88 -9.59
CA VAL A 148 -7.42 8.89 -10.82
C VAL A 148 -6.84 10.28 -11.08
N GLU A 149 -7.65 11.32 -10.97
CA GLU A 149 -7.21 12.72 -11.13
C GLU A 149 -6.15 13.09 -10.09
N THR A 150 -6.40 12.72 -8.83
CA THR A 150 -5.45 12.98 -7.74
C THR A 150 -4.12 12.25 -7.93
N LEU A 151 -4.15 10.99 -8.38
CA LEU A 151 -2.95 10.24 -8.72
C LEU A 151 -2.17 10.91 -9.86
N ARG A 152 -2.87 11.36 -10.91
CA ARG A 152 -2.26 12.05 -12.04
C ARG A 152 -1.57 13.34 -11.59
N ALA A 153 -2.26 14.16 -10.80
CA ALA A 153 -1.70 15.41 -10.26
C ALA A 153 -0.46 15.15 -9.39
N GLN A 154 -0.48 14.10 -8.56
CA GLN A 154 0.69 13.71 -7.75
C GLN A 154 1.87 13.25 -8.62
N GLN A 155 1.60 12.45 -9.66
CA GLN A 155 2.64 12.01 -10.60
C GLN A 155 3.26 13.20 -11.34
N GLU A 156 2.42 14.11 -11.85
CA GLU A 156 2.86 15.33 -12.53
C GLU A 156 3.70 16.24 -11.62
N THR A 157 3.30 16.39 -10.35
CA THR A 157 4.06 17.16 -9.36
C THR A 157 5.45 16.55 -9.15
N VAL A 158 5.54 15.22 -9.01
CA VAL A 158 6.81 14.51 -8.83
C VAL A 158 7.68 14.61 -10.08
N GLU A 159 7.10 14.48 -11.27
CA GLU A 159 7.82 14.63 -12.53
C GLU A 159 8.35 16.05 -12.72
N THR A 160 7.54 17.06 -12.43
CA THR A 160 7.93 18.47 -12.49
C THR A 160 9.10 18.73 -11.55
N LEU A 161 9.03 18.25 -10.31
CA LEU A 161 10.13 18.36 -9.35
C LEU A 161 11.40 17.67 -9.84
N ARG A 162 11.29 16.45 -10.40
CA ARG A 162 12.45 15.72 -10.95
C ARG A 162 13.11 16.49 -12.08
N ARG A 163 12.33 17.00 -13.04
CA ARG A 163 12.84 17.80 -14.17
C ARG A 163 13.56 19.06 -13.67
N LEU A 164 13.00 19.74 -12.67
CA LEU A 164 13.60 20.91 -12.06
C LEU A 164 14.96 20.58 -11.43
N VAL A 165 15.04 19.49 -10.65
CA VAL A 165 16.28 19.06 -9.98
C VAL A 165 17.34 18.62 -10.98
N THR A 166 16.95 18.01 -12.11
CA THR A 166 17.88 17.57 -13.16
C THR A 166 18.16 18.62 -14.23
N SER A 167 17.55 19.82 -14.15
CA SER A 167 17.72 20.86 -15.16
C SER A 167 19.18 21.35 -15.20
N ASP A 168 19.70 21.56 -16.41
CA ASP A 168 21.04 22.13 -16.64
C ASP A 168 21.06 23.66 -16.57
N GLU A 169 19.90 24.29 -16.38
CA GLU A 169 19.76 25.74 -16.26
C GLU A 169 20.28 26.29 -14.91
N PHE A 170 20.38 25.43 -13.89
CA PHE A 170 20.86 25.82 -12.57
C PHE A 170 22.37 25.63 -12.45
N ASP A 171 23.03 26.63 -11.86
CA ASP A 171 24.44 26.55 -11.52
C ASP A 171 24.70 25.53 -10.39
N LEU A 172 25.96 25.13 -10.21
CA LEU A 172 26.35 24.14 -9.21
C LEU A 172 25.99 24.57 -7.78
N SER A 173 26.00 25.88 -7.49
CA SER A 173 25.67 26.39 -6.15
C SER A 173 24.18 26.25 -5.85
N THR A 174 23.31 26.57 -6.82
CA THR A 174 21.85 26.40 -6.70
C THR A 174 21.47 24.93 -6.61
N LYS A 175 22.08 24.06 -7.43
CA LYS A 175 21.87 22.60 -7.36
C LYS A 175 22.22 22.04 -5.98
N ARG A 176 23.34 22.48 -5.38
CA ARG A 176 23.74 22.09 -4.03
C ARG A 176 22.76 22.59 -2.96
N ASN A 177 22.26 23.83 -3.08
CA ASN A 177 21.26 24.36 -2.16
C ASN A 177 19.93 23.60 -2.24
N MET A 178 19.47 23.27 -3.45
CA MET A 178 18.28 22.45 -3.64
C MET A 178 18.41 21.07 -2.98
N GLU A 179 19.56 20.41 -3.14
CA GLU A 179 19.82 19.12 -2.50
C GLU A 179 19.73 19.22 -0.96
N ILE A 180 20.33 20.25 -0.36
CA ILE A 180 20.27 20.48 1.09
C ILE A 180 18.82 20.63 1.56
N VAL A 181 18.00 21.42 0.85
CA VAL A 181 16.59 21.63 1.20
C VAL A 181 15.79 20.33 1.05
N ILE A 182 16.01 19.57 -0.02
CA ILE A 182 15.35 18.27 -0.23
C ILE A 182 15.69 17.30 0.91
N GLN A 183 16.97 17.19 1.26
CA GLN A 183 17.41 16.33 2.35
C GLN A 183 16.83 16.77 3.70
N MET A 184 16.74 18.08 3.95
CA MET A 184 16.14 18.61 5.18
C MET A 184 14.66 18.23 5.28
N ARG A 185 13.88 18.47 4.21
CA ARG A 185 12.45 18.10 4.16
C ARG A 185 12.24 16.60 4.27
N PHE A 186 13.14 15.80 3.67
CA PHE A 186 13.09 14.34 3.81
C PHE A 186 13.35 13.88 5.25
N LYS A 187 14.33 14.46 5.94
CA LYS A 187 14.61 14.17 7.36
C LYS A 187 13.45 14.57 8.27
N GLU A 188 12.87 15.75 8.05
CA GLU A 188 11.66 16.21 8.75
C GLU A 188 10.52 15.21 8.54
N TRP A 189 10.28 14.80 7.29
CA TRP A 189 9.26 13.79 6.98
C TRP A 189 9.51 12.44 7.67
N LEU A 190 10.75 11.94 7.69
CA LEU A 190 11.09 10.70 8.39
C LEU A 190 10.79 10.77 9.88
N SER A 191 11.09 11.92 10.51
CA SER A 191 10.82 12.17 11.93
C SER A 191 9.32 12.19 12.22
N THR A 192 8.56 13.00 11.48
CA THR A 192 7.12 13.18 11.70
C THR A 192 6.31 11.91 11.41
N THR A 193 6.76 11.08 10.47
CA THR A 193 6.04 9.85 10.07
C THR A 193 6.50 8.60 10.82
N GLY A 194 7.53 8.68 11.67
CA GLY A 194 8.10 7.52 12.36
C GLY A 194 8.78 6.50 11.44
N ASN A 195 9.10 6.89 10.20
CA ASN A 195 9.66 5.99 9.18
C ASN A 195 11.19 5.80 9.31
N VAL A 196 11.85 6.49 10.25
CA VAL A 196 13.31 6.38 10.48
C VAL A 196 13.77 4.93 10.60
N ARG A 197 13.04 4.11 11.39
CA ARG A 197 13.37 2.70 11.59
C ARG A 197 13.38 1.90 10.28
N GLN A 198 12.39 2.11 9.40
CA GLN A 198 12.29 1.40 8.13
C GLN A 198 13.51 1.68 7.23
N ILE A 199 14.05 2.90 7.25
CA ILE A 199 15.26 3.25 6.51
C ILE A 199 16.49 2.54 7.09
N LEU A 200 16.64 2.51 8.42
CA LEU A 200 17.73 1.80 9.07
C LEU A 200 17.68 0.29 8.78
N ASP A 201 16.49 -0.30 8.80
CA ASP A 201 16.28 -1.70 8.48
C ASP A 201 16.68 -2.00 7.02
N LEU A 202 16.32 -1.14 6.06
CA LEU A 202 16.74 -1.27 4.66
C LEU A 202 18.27 -1.28 4.50
N VAL A 203 18.97 -0.37 5.18
CA VAL A 203 20.44 -0.31 5.16
C VAL A 203 21.05 -1.59 5.73
N ASN A 204 20.49 -2.12 6.81
CA ASN A 204 20.96 -3.35 7.43
C ASN A 204 20.71 -4.58 6.55
N ILE A 205 19.55 -4.64 5.89
CA ILE A 205 19.22 -5.69 4.91
C ILE A 205 20.20 -5.66 3.73
N GLU A 206 20.53 -4.48 3.22
CA GLU A 206 21.51 -4.35 2.13
C GLU A 206 22.91 -4.82 2.55
N LYS A 207 23.37 -4.43 3.75
CA LYS A 207 24.64 -4.92 4.31
C LYS A 207 24.66 -6.44 4.44
N ALA A 208 23.59 -7.03 4.97
CA ALA A 208 23.47 -8.49 5.11
C ALA A 208 23.43 -9.21 3.75
N ARG A 209 22.79 -8.63 2.75
CA ARG A 209 22.78 -9.16 1.37
C ARG A 209 24.18 -9.17 0.76
N ASN A 210 24.93 -8.08 0.93
CA ASN A 210 26.28 -7.94 0.38
C ASN A 210 27.30 -8.83 1.09
N SER A 211 27.16 -9.07 2.40
CA SER A 211 28.01 -10.04 3.12
C SER A 211 27.77 -11.48 2.67
N THR A 212 26.53 -11.82 2.31
CA THR A 212 26.16 -13.17 1.85
C THR A 212 26.65 -13.44 0.42
N SER A 213 26.67 -12.44 -0.46
CA SER A 213 27.22 -12.61 -1.83
C SER A 213 28.74 -12.67 -1.89
N ALA A 214 29.43 -12.07 -0.92
CA ALA A 214 30.90 -12.16 -0.80
C ALA A 214 31.37 -13.54 -0.32
N ALA A 215 30.53 -14.30 0.39
CA ALA A 215 30.84 -15.64 0.87
C ALA A 215 30.61 -16.74 -0.20
N SER A 216 30.00 -16.42 -1.34
CA SER A 216 29.62 -17.40 -2.38
C SER A 216 30.53 -17.42 -3.62
N THR A 217 31.72 -16.83 -3.58
CA THR A 217 32.70 -16.97 -4.67
C THR A 217 33.41 -18.34 -4.54
N PRO A 218 33.29 -19.28 -5.50
CA PRO A 218 33.93 -20.58 -5.38
C PRO A 218 35.45 -20.41 -5.47
N LEU A 219 36.20 -21.05 -4.56
CA LEU A 219 37.64 -21.22 -4.69
C LEU A 219 37.94 -21.89 -6.03
N GLY A 220 38.72 -21.21 -6.86
CA GLY A 220 39.20 -21.71 -8.14
C GLY A 220 39.95 -23.03 -7.99
N ASP A 221 39.57 -23.96 -8.85
CA ASP A 221 40.15 -25.28 -9.08
C ASP A 221 41.68 -25.20 -9.17
N ARG A 222 42.37 -25.69 -8.13
CA ARG A 222 43.81 -25.95 -8.18
C ARG A 222 44.01 -27.39 -8.61
N THR A 223 44.28 -27.58 -9.89
CA THR A 223 44.88 -28.81 -10.40
C THR A 223 46.27 -29.01 -9.78
N PRO A 224 46.66 -30.24 -9.43
CA PRO A 224 48.06 -30.62 -9.46
C PRO A 224 48.28 -31.67 -10.56
N SER A 225 49.14 -31.28 -11.49
CA SER A 225 49.94 -32.16 -12.32
C SER A 225 50.72 -33.17 -11.48
N SER A 226 50.55 -34.46 -11.78
CA SER A 226 51.58 -35.48 -12.03
C SER A 226 50.99 -36.89 -11.93
#